data_AF-X1KWP3-F1
#
_entry.id   AF-X1KWP3-F1
#
_cell.length_a   1.000
_cell.length_b   1.000
_cell.length_c   1.000
_cell.angle_alpha   90.00
_cell.angle_beta   90.00
_cell.angle_gamma   90.00
#
_symmetry.space_group_name_H-M   'P 1'
#
loop_
_entity.id
_entity.type
_entity.pdbx_description
1 polymer ?
#
loop_
_entity_poly.entity_id
_entity_poly.type
_entity_poly.pdbx_seq_one_letter_code
_entity_poly.pdbx_strand_id
1 'polypeptide(L)'
;MARIRKINRNPAQGKNYFVVDANFLANKYIPPDRASKPGEKTRIQKCLEWWDEIDAQLNINKTRVYIPDLCIAETFKVLAQKYYDKWFQTYNEYSKARKRLIRDITLSDKILRAPIRQIKYHDISTSRDIIISVDRFTKCS
;
A
#
# COMPACT_ATOMS: atom_id res chain seq x y z
N MET A 1 18.27 -1.39 -24.67
CA MET A 1 16.94 -0.98 -24.17
C MET A 1 16.46 -2.02 -23.16
N ALA A 2 16.28 -1.64 -21.89
CA ALA A 2 15.79 -2.57 -20.87
C ALA A 2 14.35 -3.00 -21.23
N ARG A 3 14.09 -4.31 -21.32
CA ARG A 3 12.72 -4.83 -21.49
C ARG A 3 11.91 -4.46 -20.25
N ILE A 4 11.05 -3.45 -20.37
CA ILE A 4 10.07 -3.12 -19.33
C ILE A 4 9.09 -4.29 -19.24
N ARG A 5 9.23 -5.12 -18.20
CA ARG A 5 8.28 -6.19 -17.92
C ARG A 5 7.00 -5.56 -17.40
N LYS A 6 5.91 -5.67 -18.16
CA LYS A 6 4.57 -5.28 -17.69
C LYS A 6 4.04 -6.38 -16.76
N ILE A 7 3.53 -5.99 -15.61
CA ILE A 7 2.87 -6.91 -14.68
C ILE A 7 1.58 -7.40 -15.35
N ASN A 8 1.39 -8.72 -15.43
CA ASN A 8 0.15 -9.27 -15.93
C ASN A 8 -0.95 -9.09 -14.87
N ARG A 9 -1.93 -8.24 -15.17
CA ARG A 9 -3.03 -7.89 -14.27
C ARG A 9 -3.99 -9.04 -14.01
N ASN A 10 -4.03 -10.05 -14.89
CA ASN A 10 -4.81 -11.27 -14.68
C ASN A 10 -3.97 -12.49 -15.09
N PRO A 11 -3.14 -13.02 -14.17
CA PRO A 11 -2.34 -14.20 -14.46
C PRO A 11 -3.26 -15.40 -14.75
N ALA A 12 -3.05 -16.03 -15.90
CA ALA A 12 -3.76 -17.26 -16.30
C ALA A 12 -3.38 -18.44 -15.39
N GLN A 13 -2.14 -18.45 -14.89
CA GLN A 13 -1.62 -19.40 -13.92
C GLN A 13 -0.86 -18.68 -12.82
N GLY A 14 -0.97 -19.17 -11.58
CA GLY A 14 -0.25 -18.62 -10.42
C GLY A 14 -0.93 -17.43 -9.75
N LYS A 15 -0.15 -16.69 -8.95
CA LYS A 15 -0.58 -15.49 -8.22
C LYS A 15 0.40 -14.35 -8.43
N ASN A 16 -0.09 -13.13 -8.37
CA ASN A 16 0.76 -11.95 -8.27
C ASN A 16 1.16 -11.72 -6.80
N TYR A 17 2.41 -11.33 -6.59
CA TYR A 17 2.94 -11.01 -5.27
C TYR A 17 3.45 -9.58 -5.31
N PHE A 18 2.89 -8.72 -4.46
CA PHE A 18 3.28 -7.31 -4.37
C PHE A 18 3.94 -7.04 -3.02
N VAL A 19 4.96 -6.19 -3.04
CA VAL A 19 5.52 -5.56 -1.85
C VAL A 19 5.18 -4.08 -1.92
N VAL A 20 4.57 -3.56 -0.87
CA VAL A 20 4.02 -2.21 -0.84
C VAL A 20 4.96 -1.26 -0.10
N ASP A 21 5.25 -0.12 -0.72
CA ASP A 21 5.96 0.99 -0.08
C ASP A 21 5.00 1.92 0.69
N ALA A 22 5.57 2.71 1.59
CA ALA A 22 4.81 3.61 2.45
C ALA A 22 4.07 4.74 1.69
N ASN A 23 4.65 5.30 0.63
CA ASN A 23 4.00 6.36 -0.15
C ASN A 23 2.83 5.80 -0.96
N PHE A 24 3.00 4.64 -1.59
CA PHE A 24 1.93 3.96 -2.29
C PHE A 24 0.79 3.55 -1.36
N LEU A 25 1.10 3.09 -0.15
CA LEU A 25 0.09 2.78 0.88
C LEU A 25 -0.62 4.05 1.37
N ALA A 26 0.11 5.13 1.66
CA ALA A 26 -0.47 6.38 2.12
C ALA A 26 -1.45 6.97 1.10
N ASN A 27 -1.12 6.91 -0.19
CA ASN A 27 -1.97 7.41 -1.27
C ASN A 27 -3.36 6.75 -1.32
N LYS A 28 -3.52 5.52 -0.81
CA LYS A 28 -4.83 4.85 -0.68
C LYS A 28 -5.80 5.60 0.23
N TYR A 29 -5.27 6.36 1.19
CA TYR A 29 -6.03 7.02 2.26
C TYR A 29 -6.05 8.55 2.15
N ILE A 30 -5.33 9.11 1.18
CA ILE A 30 -5.27 10.56 0.93
C ILE A 30 -6.27 10.92 -0.18
N PRO A 31 -7.10 11.96 0.00
CA PRO A 31 -8.00 12.44 -1.06
C PRO A 31 -7.21 13.05 -2.24
N PRO A 32 -7.40 12.60 -3.49
CA PRO A 32 -6.62 13.05 -4.65
C PRO A 32 -6.86 14.52 -5.01
N ASP A 33 -8.05 15.05 -4.73
CA ASP A 33 -8.42 16.44 -5.03
C ASP A 33 -7.68 17.49 -4.20
N ARG A 34 -6.90 17.04 -3.20
CA ARG A 34 -6.14 17.92 -2.31
C ARG A 34 -4.69 18.13 -2.75
N ALA A 35 -4.24 17.41 -3.78
CA ALA A 35 -2.94 17.64 -4.36
C ALA A 35 -2.91 18.98 -5.11
N SER A 36 -2.10 19.93 -4.63
CA SER A 36 -1.98 21.26 -5.24
C SER A 36 -1.30 21.22 -6.61
N LYS A 37 -0.42 20.22 -6.83
CA LYS A 37 0.32 20.06 -8.08
C LYS A 37 -0.41 19.06 -9.00
N PRO A 38 -0.64 19.40 -10.29
CA PRO A 38 -1.29 18.49 -11.23
C PRO A 38 -0.60 17.13 -11.34
N GLY A 39 0.75 17.11 -11.34
CA GLY A 39 1.52 15.87 -11.40
C GLY A 39 1.33 14.96 -10.16
N GLU A 40 1.15 15.54 -8.97
CA GLU A 40 0.87 14.75 -7.76
C GLU A 40 -0.54 14.16 -7.80
N LYS A 41 -1.53 14.93 -8.28
CA LYS A 41 -2.90 14.44 -8.48
C LYS A 41 -2.92 13.24 -9.41
N THR A 42 -2.24 13.32 -10.56
CA THR A 42 -2.13 12.19 -11.50
C THR A 42 -1.43 10.98 -10.88
N ARG A 43 -0.39 11.18 -10.06
CA ARG A 43 0.29 10.07 -9.37
C ARG A 43 -0.62 9.37 -8.38
N ILE A 44 -1.36 10.13 -7.56
CA ILE A 44 -2.31 9.56 -6.59
C ILE A 44 -3.40 8.81 -7.34
N GLN A 45 -3.97 9.39 -8.40
CA GLN A 45 -5.00 8.73 -9.20
C GLN A 45 -4.53 7.39 -9.76
N LYS A 46 -3.33 7.35 -10.36
CA LYS A 46 -2.73 6.10 -10.83
C LYS A 46 -2.48 5.09 -9.71
N CYS A 47 -2.12 5.56 -8.51
CA CYS A 47 -1.98 4.67 -7.35
C CYS A 47 -3.33 4.07 -6.94
N LEU A 48 -4.40 4.86 -6.96
CA LEU A 48 -5.76 4.38 -6.67
C LEU A 48 -6.23 3.36 -7.71
N GLU A 49 -5.99 3.60 -9.00
CA GLU A 49 -6.29 2.63 -10.07
C GLU A 49 -5.57 1.29 -9.84
N TRP A 50 -4.29 1.33 -9.45
CA TRP A 50 -3.55 0.11 -9.10
C TRP A 50 -4.10 -0.56 -7.84
N TRP A 51 -4.52 0.20 -6.84
CA TRP A 51 -5.17 -0.36 -5.66
C TRP A 51 -6.49 -1.05 -5.99
N ASP A 52 -7.29 -0.49 -6.90
CA ASP A 52 -8.53 -1.11 -7.36
C ASP A 52 -8.24 -2.45 -8.06
N GLU A 53 -7.19 -2.52 -8.89
CA GLU A 53 -6.74 -3.76 -9.52
C GLU A 53 -6.22 -4.80 -8.50
N ILE A 54 -5.45 -4.36 -7.51
CA ILE A 54 -4.91 -5.22 -6.46
C ILE A 54 -6.06 -5.76 -5.59
N ASP A 55 -6.99 -4.90 -5.19
CA ASP A 55 -8.14 -5.29 -4.36
C ASP A 55 -9.07 -6.24 -5.14
N ALA A 56 -9.29 -6.01 -6.44
CA ALA A 56 -10.03 -6.96 -7.29
C ALA A 56 -9.35 -8.33 -7.34
N GLN A 57 -8.02 -8.38 -7.48
CA GLN A 57 -7.27 -9.64 -7.49
C GLN A 57 -7.20 -10.33 -6.11
N LEU A 58 -7.18 -9.55 -5.02
CA LEU A 58 -7.25 -10.06 -3.64
C LEU A 58 -8.59 -10.77 -3.41
N ASN A 59 -9.71 -10.18 -3.86
CA ASN A 59 -11.04 -10.73 -3.70
C ASN A 59 -11.23 -12.08 -4.40
N ILE A 60 -10.56 -12.30 -5.53
CA ILE A 60 -10.55 -13.59 -6.24
C ILE A 60 -9.36 -14.49 -5.85
N ASN A 61 -8.63 -14.15 -4.78
CA ASN A 61 -7.50 -14.90 -4.23
C ASN A 61 -6.36 -15.17 -5.25
N LYS A 62 -6.21 -14.30 -6.27
CA LYS A 62 -5.12 -14.36 -7.27
C LYS A 62 -3.91 -13.51 -6.90
N THR A 63 -3.95 -12.83 -5.77
CA THR A 63 -2.89 -11.93 -5.33
C THR A 63 -2.55 -12.10 -3.87
N ARG A 64 -1.28 -11.85 -3.54
CA ARG A 64 -0.78 -11.66 -2.17
C ARG A 64 -0.10 -10.31 -2.09
N VAL A 65 -0.38 -9.57 -1.03
CA VAL A 65 0.21 -8.26 -0.78
C VAL A 65 0.97 -8.31 0.54
N TYR A 66 2.24 -7.90 0.48
CA TYR A 66 3.11 -7.82 1.62
C TYR A 66 3.40 -6.36 1.96
N ILE A 67 3.34 -6.04 3.26
CA ILE A 67 3.65 -4.71 3.76
C ILE A 67 4.71 -4.86 4.86
N PRO A 68 5.92 -4.31 4.68
CA PRO A 68 6.91 -4.26 5.74
C PRO A 68 6.39 -3.44 6.94
N ASP A 69 6.67 -3.88 8.16
CA ASP A 69 6.27 -3.18 9.40
C ASP A 69 6.77 -1.71 9.43
N LEU A 70 7.98 -1.46 8.92
CA LEU A 70 8.54 -0.13 8.76
C LEU A 70 7.67 0.74 7.83
N CYS A 71 7.21 0.19 6.71
CA CYS A 71 6.36 0.91 5.77
C CYS A 71 4.99 1.24 6.37
N ILE A 72 4.45 0.37 7.24
CA ILE A 72 3.22 0.66 8.00
C ILE A 72 3.45 1.87 8.91
N ALA A 73 4.54 1.88 9.68
CA ALA A 73 4.87 2.97 10.59
C ALA A 73 5.11 4.29 9.84
N GLU A 74 5.84 4.24 8.73
CA GLU A 74 6.05 5.39 7.84
C GLU A 74 4.76 5.91 7.23
N THR A 75 3.82 5.03 6.87
CA THR A 75 2.52 5.44 6.35
C THR A 75 1.76 6.29 7.39
N PHE A 76 1.77 5.91 8.67
CA PHE A 76 1.17 6.74 9.72
C PHE A 76 1.85 8.12 9.83
N LYS A 77 3.19 8.17 9.71
CA LYS A 77 3.94 9.43 9.71
C LYS A 77 3.56 10.30 8.52
N VAL A 78 3.47 9.74 7.31
CA VAL A 78 3.06 10.46 6.09
C VAL A 78 1.65 11.02 6.24
N LEU A 79 0.70 10.23 6.75
CA LEU A 79 -0.67 10.72 6.98
C LEU A 79 -0.70 11.88 7.98
N ALA A 80 0.09 11.79 9.07
CA ALA A 80 0.19 12.87 10.06
C ALA A 80 0.83 14.13 9.44
N GLN A 81 1.92 13.97 8.70
CA GLN A 81 2.56 15.09 7.99
C GLN A 81 1.57 15.77 7.03
N LYS A 82 0.84 15.00 6.22
CA LYS A 82 -0.18 15.52 5.30
C LYS A 82 -1.33 16.24 6.02
N TYR A 83 -1.66 15.85 7.25
CA TYR A 83 -2.61 16.60 8.08
C TYR A 83 -2.04 17.97 8.51
N TYR A 84 -0.78 18.03 8.95
CA TYR A 84 -0.13 19.30 9.27
C TYR A 84 0.04 20.20 8.03
N ASP A 85 0.31 19.60 6.86
CA ASP A 85 0.35 20.27 5.55
C ASP A 85 -1.04 20.65 5.00
N LYS A 86 -2.11 20.47 5.79
CA LYS A 86 -3.51 20.85 5.45
C LYS A 86 -4.12 20.11 4.26
N TRP A 87 -3.61 18.92 3.92
CA TRP A 87 -4.26 18.05 2.93
C TRP A 87 -5.57 17.47 3.46
N PHE A 88 -5.66 17.25 4.77
CA PHE A 88 -6.91 16.96 5.46
C PHE A 88 -7.44 18.26 6.06
N GLN A 89 -8.67 18.67 5.72
CA GLN A 89 -9.23 19.94 6.17
C GLN A 89 -9.60 19.90 7.65
N THR A 90 -10.03 18.73 8.11
CA THR A 90 -10.46 18.53 9.49
C THR A 90 -9.73 17.36 10.12
N TYR A 91 -9.61 17.40 11.44
CA TYR A 91 -9.12 16.25 12.21
C TYR A 91 -9.99 15.00 11.98
N ASN A 92 -11.29 15.18 11.72
CA ASN A 92 -12.21 14.08 11.44
C ASN A 92 -11.83 13.33 10.15
N GLU A 93 -11.43 14.03 9.09
CA GLU A 93 -10.97 13.41 7.85
C GLU A 93 -9.68 12.60 8.08
N TYR A 94 -8.69 13.22 8.74
CA TYR A 94 -7.45 12.54 9.12
C TYR A 94 -7.70 11.30 10.00
N SER A 95 -8.56 11.43 11.01
CA SER A 95 -8.94 10.33 11.91
C SER A 95 -9.65 9.20 11.16
N LYS A 96 -10.51 9.51 10.20
CA LYS A 96 -11.13 8.51 9.31
C LYS A 96 -10.09 7.80 8.46
N ALA A 97 -9.15 8.51 7.85
CA ALA A 97 -8.07 7.92 7.07
C ALA A 97 -7.21 6.97 7.93
N ARG A 98 -6.80 7.41 9.11
CA ARG A 98 -6.05 6.61 10.09
C ARG A 98 -6.80 5.35 10.52
N LYS A 99 -8.10 5.47 10.86
CA LYS A 99 -8.94 4.32 11.25
C LYS A 99 -9.14 3.33 10.10
N ARG A 100 -9.21 3.81 8.86
CA ARG A 100 -9.27 2.94 7.67
C ARG A 100 -7.97 2.15 7.50
N LEU A 101 -6.82 2.82 7.59
CA LEU A 101 -5.51 2.16 7.56
C LEU A 101 -5.40 1.08 8.64
N ILE A 102 -5.73 1.41 9.90
CA ILE A 102 -5.72 0.45 11.02
C ILE A 102 -6.58 -0.77 10.68
N ARG A 103 -7.83 -0.55 10.27
CA ARG A 103 -8.76 -1.65 9.95
C ARG A 103 -8.24 -2.55 8.83
N ASP A 104 -7.57 -1.97 7.85
CA ASP A 104 -7.02 -2.67 6.70
C ASP A 104 -5.80 -3.53 7.06
N ILE A 105 -4.94 -3.06 7.98
CA ILE A 105 -3.74 -3.80 8.42
C ILE A 105 -4.02 -4.76 9.57
N THR A 106 -5.05 -4.52 10.38
CA THR A 106 -5.41 -5.40 11.51
C THR A 106 -6.31 -6.53 11.06
N LEU A 107 -6.04 -7.74 11.53
CA LEU A 107 -6.94 -8.87 11.41
C LEU A 107 -7.84 -8.95 12.65
N SER A 108 -9.11 -9.25 12.46
CA SER A 108 -10.00 -9.55 13.59
C SER A 108 -9.79 -10.97 14.08
N ASP A 109 -10.02 -11.20 15.37
CA ASP A 109 -9.91 -12.53 16.00
C ASP A 109 -10.74 -13.59 15.27
N LYS A 110 -11.90 -13.19 14.73
CA LYS A 110 -12.76 -14.07 13.94
C LYS A 110 -12.05 -14.60 12.69
N ILE A 111 -11.30 -13.74 11.99
CA ILE A 111 -10.53 -14.14 10.79
C ILE A 111 -9.33 -15.00 11.19
N LEU A 112 -8.66 -14.68 12.30
CA LEU A 112 -7.51 -15.46 12.78
C LEU A 112 -7.89 -16.89 13.17
N ARG A 113 -9.07 -17.07 13.78
CA ARG A 113 -9.60 -18.38 14.18
C ARG A 113 -10.20 -19.18 13.02
N ALA A 114 -10.38 -18.58 11.84
CA ALA A 114 -10.96 -19.28 10.69
C ALA A 114 -9.95 -20.31 10.12
N PRO A 115 -10.39 -21.56 9.84
CA PRO A 115 -9.50 -22.60 9.31
C PRO A 115 -8.98 -22.27 7.90
N ILE A 116 -9.78 -21.59 7.08
CA ILE A 116 -9.37 -21.06 5.77
C ILE A 116 -9.43 -19.53 5.83
N ARG A 117 -8.39 -18.93 6.42
CA ARG A 117 -8.31 -17.47 6.56
C ARG A 117 -7.83 -16.82 5.27
N GLN A 118 -8.57 -15.81 4.80
CA GLN A 118 -8.11 -14.89 3.77
C GLN A 118 -7.47 -13.68 4.45
N ILE A 119 -6.14 -13.61 4.40
CA ILE A 119 -5.37 -12.48 4.88
C ILE A 119 -5.24 -11.47 3.74
N LYS A 120 -5.71 -10.24 3.98
CA LYS A 120 -5.67 -9.15 3.00
C LYS A 120 -4.23 -8.64 2.80
N TYR A 121 -3.57 -8.29 3.90
CA TYR A 121 -2.19 -7.84 3.92
C TYR A 121 -1.36 -8.71 4.84
N HIS A 122 -0.24 -9.19 4.32
CA HIS A 122 0.75 -9.95 5.08
C HIS A 122 1.79 -8.95 5.59
N ASP A 123 1.83 -8.73 6.89
CA ASP A 123 2.93 -7.99 7.50
C ASP A 123 4.19 -8.84 7.45
N ILE A 124 5.30 -8.23 7.01
CA ILE A 124 6.61 -8.84 7.06
C ILE A 124 7.41 -8.07 8.10
N SER A 125 7.88 -8.78 9.13
CA SER A 125 8.84 -8.20 10.06
C SER A 125 10.10 -7.85 9.26
N THR A 126 10.44 -6.57 9.22
CA THR A 126 11.56 -6.14 8.40
C THR A 126 12.85 -6.49 9.12
N SER A 127 13.53 -7.57 8.71
CA SER A 127 14.92 -7.77 9.11
C SER A 127 15.76 -6.67 8.44
N ARG A 128 16.78 -6.18 9.15
CA ARG A 128 17.69 -5.13 8.65
C ARG A 128 18.30 -5.49 7.27
N ASP A 129 18.44 -6.78 6.98
CA ASP A 129 18.99 -7.29 5.72
C ASP A 129 18.06 -7.07 4.50
N ILE A 130 16.74 -7.10 4.69
CA ILE A 130 15.78 -6.78 3.61
C ILE A 130 15.93 -5.31 3.19
N ILE A 131 16.06 -4.41 4.16
CA ILE A 131 16.26 -2.96 3.94
C ILE A 131 17.57 -2.72 3.17
N ILE A 132 18.66 -3.39 3.59
CA ILE A 132 19.97 -3.24 2.94
C ILE A 132 19.94 -3.79 1.51
N SER A 133 19.19 -4.86 1.24
CA SER A 133 19.11 -5.43 -0.11
C SER A 133 18.43 -4.47 -1.10
N VAL A 134 17.31 -3.83 -0.74
CA VAL A 134 16.58 -2.89 -1.62
C VAL A 134 17.41 -1.64 -1.90
N ASP A 135 18.13 -1.13 -0.90
CA ASP A 135 18.95 0.10 -1.03
C ASP A 135 20.25 -0.12 -1.83
N ARG A 136 20.79 -1.35 -1.85
CA ARG A 136 22.01 -1.67 -2.64
C ARG A 136 21.74 -1.90 -4.13
N PHE A 137 20.52 -2.25 -4.53
CA PHE A 137 20.20 -2.50 -5.94
C PHE A 137 19.77 -1.25 -6.73
N THR A 138 19.64 -0.08 -6.08
CA THR A 138 19.29 1.19 -6.76
C THR A 138 20.51 2.04 -7.14
N LYS A 139 21.72 1.68 -6.70
CA LYS A 139 22.99 2.26 -7.19
C LYS A 139 23.74 1.27 -8.07
N CYS A 140 23.21 1.00 -9.27
CA CYS A 140 23.96 0.39 -10.37
C CYS A 140 23.31 0.76 -11.71
N SER A 141 23.49 2.00 -12.17
CA SER A 141 23.83 2.41 -13.55
C SER A 141 23.74 3.93 -13.70
#